data_AF-A0A1T0CUJ2-F1
#
_entry.id   AF-A0A1T0CUJ2-F1
#
_cell.length_a   1.000
_cell.length_b   1.000
_cell.length_c   1.000
_cell.angle_alpha   90.00
_cell.angle_beta   90.00
_cell.angle_gamma   90.00
#
_symmetry.space_group_name_H-M   'P 1'
#
loop_
_entity.id
_entity.type
_entity.pdbx_description
1 polymer ?
#
loop_
_entity_poly.entity_id
_entity_poly.type
_entity_poly.pdbx_seq_one_letter_code
_entity_poly.pdbx_strand_id
1 'polypeptide(L)'
;MNSIKQISEQILTLCESPNTALQAIHLIIQHGGAGELAWQVVYNRVMADKDVDGAYYLANFAMQVQDLPFDGLPLIELVLKQDDDNMRLALLDKLPDDAKANLVAMGILTPNENDD
;
A
#
# COMPACT_ATOMS: atom_id res chain seq x y z
N MET A 1 20.35 21.51 -0.71
CA MET A 1 19.52 20.69 -1.63
C MET A 1 18.33 20.18 -0.85
N ASN A 2 17.14 20.22 -1.43
CA ASN A 2 15.92 19.79 -0.75
C ASN A 2 15.92 18.25 -0.68
N SER A 3 16.09 17.66 0.51
CA SER A 3 16.24 16.21 0.72
C SER A 3 15.13 15.42 0.01
N ILE A 4 13.90 15.93 0.05
CA ILE A 4 12.72 15.34 -0.60
C ILE A 4 12.88 15.24 -2.13
N LYS A 5 13.48 16.24 -2.78
CA LYS A 5 13.66 16.24 -4.24
C LYS A 5 14.62 15.13 -4.68
N GLN A 6 15.75 15.00 -4.00
CA GLN A 6 16.77 13.99 -4.33
C GLN A 6 16.23 12.57 -4.12
N ILE A 7 15.51 12.34 -3.02
CA ILE A 7 14.88 11.06 -2.74
C ILE A 7 13.79 10.73 -3.75
N SER A 8 13.00 11.71 -4.17
CA SER A 8 12.00 11.50 -5.21
C SER A 8 12.66 11.05 -6.52
N GLU A 9 13.72 11.72 -6.98
CA GLU A 9 14.44 11.33 -8.21
C GLU A 9 15.04 9.92 -8.12
N GLN A 10 15.54 9.54 -6.94
CA GLN A 10 16.04 8.19 -6.67
C GLN A 10 14.92 7.14 -6.74
N ILE A 11 13.76 7.42 -6.14
CA ILE A 11 12.59 6.53 -6.17
C ILE A 11 12.09 6.34 -7.59
N LEU A 12 11.99 7.42 -8.38
CA LEU A 12 11.58 7.34 -9.77
C LEU A 12 12.47 6.37 -10.56
N THR A 13 13.79 6.53 -10.44
CA THR A 13 14.78 5.67 -11.12
C THR A 13 14.67 4.21 -10.64
N LEU A 14 14.50 4.02 -9.33
CA LEU A 14 14.41 2.70 -8.72
C LEU A 14 13.16 1.92 -9.21
N CYS A 15 12.02 2.59 -9.31
CA CYS A 15 10.75 2.01 -9.74
C CYS A 15 10.65 1.76 -11.26
N GLU A 16 11.68 2.06 -12.05
CA GLU A 16 11.78 1.61 -13.44
C GLU A 16 12.05 0.10 -13.53
N SER A 17 12.67 -0.48 -12.49
CA SER A 17 12.99 -1.91 -12.42
C SER A 17 11.92 -2.70 -11.64
N PRO A 18 11.62 -3.96 -12.02
CA PRO A 18 10.73 -4.83 -11.25
C PRO A 18 11.29 -5.20 -9.86
N ASN A 19 10.40 -5.53 -8.94
CA ASN A 19 10.66 -5.99 -7.56
C ASN A 19 11.43 -4.96 -6.71
N THR A 20 11.21 -3.67 -6.96
CA THR A 20 11.88 -2.58 -6.22
C THR A 20 10.93 -1.75 -5.36
N ALA A 21 9.61 -2.02 -5.41
CA ALA A 21 8.61 -1.27 -4.66
C ALA A 21 8.92 -1.21 -3.15
N LEU A 22 9.20 -2.35 -2.52
CA LEU A 22 9.53 -2.38 -1.10
C LEU A 22 10.79 -1.57 -0.75
N GLN A 23 11.80 -1.54 -1.63
CA GLN A 23 12.99 -0.71 -1.42
C GLN A 23 12.65 0.78 -1.51
N ALA A 24 11.79 1.16 -2.45
CA ALA A 24 11.33 2.52 -2.59
C ALA A 24 10.47 2.98 -1.38
N ILE A 25 9.60 2.11 -0.86
CA ILE A 25 8.83 2.37 0.37
C ILE A 25 9.77 2.62 1.56
N HIS A 26 10.80 1.79 1.74
CA HIS A 26 11.79 2.01 2.79
C HIS A 26 12.51 3.35 2.67
N LEU A 27 12.89 3.76 1.45
CA LEU A 27 13.49 5.08 1.21
C LEU A 27 12.56 6.22 1.61
N ILE A 28 11.27 6.12 1.26
CA ILE A 28 10.28 7.12 1.66
C ILE A 28 10.19 7.24 3.18
N ILE A 29 10.05 6.10 3.88
CA ILE A 29 9.92 6.06 5.35
C ILE A 29 11.18 6.62 6.02
N GLN A 30 12.36 6.19 5.58
CA GLN A 30 13.64 6.62 6.14
C GLN A 30 13.86 8.14 6.03
N HIS A 31 13.36 8.75 4.96
CA HIS A 31 13.52 10.17 4.70
C HIS A 31 12.31 11.03 5.13
N GLY A 32 11.30 10.41 5.76
CA GLY A 32 10.11 11.09 6.26
C GLY A 32 9.17 11.58 5.16
N GLY A 33 9.28 11.05 3.94
CA GLY A 33 8.41 11.38 2.81
C GLY A 33 9.13 11.48 1.47
N ALA A 34 8.33 11.63 0.42
CA ALA A 34 8.76 11.93 -0.94
C ALA A 34 7.69 12.79 -1.64
N GLY A 35 8.02 13.30 -2.84
CA GLY A 35 7.06 14.03 -3.66
C GLY A 35 5.94 13.15 -4.18
N GLU A 36 4.83 13.77 -4.59
CA GLU A 36 3.61 13.10 -5.05
C GLU A 36 3.87 12.06 -6.16
N LEU A 37 4.64 12.45 -7.18
CA LEU A 37 5.00 11.56 -8.29
C LEU A 37 5.78 10.32 -7.82
N ALA A 38 6.61 10.45 -6.78
CA ALA A 38 7.35 9.32 -6.22
C ALA A 38 6.41 8.30 -5.58
N TRP A 39 5.37 8.75 -4.89
CA TRP A 39 4.33 7.85 -4.36
C TRP A 39 3.56 7.13 -5.47
N GLN A 40 3.23 7.83 -6.56
CA GLN A 40 2.53 7.23 -7.71
C GLN A 40 3.34 6.13 -8.39
N VAL A 41 4.64 6.36 -8.62
CA VAL A 41 5.47 5.34 -9.27
C VAL A 41 5.69 4.12 -8.38
N VAL A 42 5.74 4.30 -7.06
CA VAL A 42 5.80 3.19 -6.09
C VAL A 42 4.51 2.38 -6.14
N TYR A 43 3.35 3.04 -6.08
CA TYR A 43 2.05 2.39 -6.25
C TYR A 43 1.99 1.59 -7.56
N ASN A 44 2.36 2.21 -8.68
CA ASN A 44 2.36 1.54 -9.98
C ASN A 44 3.28 0.32 -10.00
N ARG A 45 4.44 0.40 -9.34
CA ARG A 45 5.39 -0.71 -9.24
C ARG A 45 4.82 -1.86 -8.40
N VAL A 46 4.21 -1.55 -7.24
CA VAL A 46 3.50 -2.53 -6.40
C VAL A 46 2.46 -3.29 -7.22
N MET A 47 1.61 -2.55 -7.95
CA MET A 47 0.53 -3.16 -8.73
C MET A 47 1.05 -3.95 -9.94
N ALA A 48 2.11 -3.47 -10.59
CA ALA A 48 2.72 -4.15 -11.74
C ALA A 48 3.38 -5.48 -11.32
N ASP A 49 4.05 -5.49 -10.17
CA ASP A 49 4.77 -6.66 -9.67
C ASP A 49 3.86 -7.60 -8.86
N LYS A 50 2.64 -7.16 -8.53
CA LYS A 50 1.76 -7.82 -7.56
C LYS A 50 2.46 -8.04 -6.21
N ASP A 51 3.25 -7.05 -5.80
CA ASP A 51 4.03 -7.07 -4.56
C ASP A 51 3.09 -6.91 -3.35
N VAL A 52 2.79 -8.03 -2.68
CA VAL A 52 1.80 -7.99 -1.59
C VAL A 52 2.35 -7.31 -0.33
N ASP A 53 3.64 -7.46 -0.04
CA ASP A 53 4.28 -6.75 1.06
C ASP A 53 4.18 -5.23 0.82
N GLY A 54 4.53 -4.79 -0.39
CA GLY A 54 4.39 -3.39 -0.80
C GLY A 54 2.95 -2.90 -0.72
N ALA A 55 1.98 -3.72 -1.12
CA ALA A 55 0.57 -3.37 -1.04
C ALA A 55 0.07 -3.26 0.41
N TYR A 56 0.49 -4.14 1.31
CA TYR A 56 0.19 -4.04 2.73
C TYR A 56 0.68 -2.72 3.31
N TYR A 57 1.92 -2.33 3.03
CA TYR A 57 2.48 -1.07 3.51
C TYR A 57 1.73 0.15 2.98
N LEU A 58 1.44 0.19 1.68
CA LEU A 58 0.71 1.31 1.08
C LEU A 58 -0.74 1.36 1.53
N ALA A 59 -1.43 0.23 1.67
CA ALA A 59 -2.79 0.17 2.19
C ALA A 59 -2.84 0.70 3.64
N ASN A 60 -1.93 0.23 4.49
CA ASN A 60 -1.81 0.71 5.86
C ASN A 60 -1.52 2.23 5.93
N PHE A 61 -0.66 2.74 5.06
CA PHE A 61 -0.40 4.17 4.94
C PHE A 61 -1.65 4.94 4.48
N ALA A 62 -2.37 4.37 3.51
CA ALA A 62 -3.54 5.01 2.92
C ALA A 62 -4.68 5.26 3.92
N MET A 63 -4.73 4.44 4.97
CA MET A 63 -5.71 4.57 6.05
C MET A 63 -5.37 5.71 7.03
N GLN A 64 -4.12 6.15 7.07
CA GLN A 64 -3.64 7.19 8.00
C GLN A 64 -3.57 8.59 7.37
N VAL A 65 -3.62 8.68 6.04
CA VAL A 65 -3.36 9.91 5.30
C VAL A 65 -4.55 10.25 4.40
N GLN A 66 -5.03 11.48 4.51
CA GLN A 66 -6.03 12.03 3.59
C GLN A 66 -5.33 12.61 2.35
N ASP A 67 -6.02 12.58 1.19
CA ASP A 67 -5.53 13.15 -0.07
C ASP A 67 -4.29 12.46 -0.66
N LEU A 68 -4.37 11.14 -0.78
CA LEU A 68 -3.31 10.34 -1.40
C LEU A 68 -3.32 10.50 -2.92
N PRO A 69 -2.14 10.41 -3.57
CA PRO A 69 -2.06 10.47 -5.02
C PRO A 69 -2.35 9.12 -5.70
N PHE A 70 -2.93 8.16 -4.99
CA PHE A 70 -3.29 6.82 -5.46
C PHE A 70 -4.51 6.29 -4.69
N ASP A 71 -5.16 5.27 -5.26
CA ASP A 71 -6.29 4.58 -4.62
C ASP A 71 -5.81 3.45 -3.70
N GLY A 72 -6.31 3.42 -2.47
CA GLY A 72 -5.99 2.39 -1.48
C GLY A 72 -6.71 1.06 -1.73
N LEU A 73 -7.88 1.08 -2.38
CA LEU A 73 -8.73 -0.10 -2.53
C LEU A 73 -8.05 -1.26 -3.31
N PRO A 74 -7.37 -1.02 -4.45
CA PRO A 74 -6.68 -2.08 -5.18
C PRO A 74 -5.57 -2.77 -4.37
N LEU A 75 -4.94 -2.03 -3.44
CA LEU A 75 -3.90 -2.56 -2.57
C LEU A 75 -4.50 -3.48 -1.50
N ILE A 76 -5.62 -3.05 -0.90
CA ILE A 76 -6.37 -3.87 0.05
C ILE A 76 -6.82 -5.17 -0.63
N GLU A 77 -7.41 -5.08 -1.82
CA GLU A 77 -7.81 -6.28 -2.56
C GLU A 77 -6.65 -7.23 -2.85
N LEU A 78 -5.46 -6.69 -3.18
CA LEU A 78 -4.29 -7.51 -3.47
C LEU A 78 -3.85 -8.30 -2.23
N VAL A 79 -3.85 -7.66 -1.06
CA VAL A 79 -3.51 -8.31 0.22
C VAL A 79 -4.55 -9.35 0.62
N LEU A 80 -5.84 -9.01 0.50
CA LEU A 80 -6.93 -9.91 0.91
C LEU A 80 -7.03 -11.17 0.03
N LYS A 81 -6.61 -11.09 -1.25
CA LYS A 81 -6.63 -12.22 -2.20
C LYS A 81 -5.42 -13.15 -2.06
N GLN A 82 -4.44 -12.84 -1.22
CA GLN A 82 -3.29 -13.70 -1.00
C GLN A 82 -3.64 -14.82 0.01
N ASP A 83 -3.04 -16.00 -0.18
CA ASP A 83 -3.13 -17.15 0.74
C ASP A 83 -2.31 -16.95 2.06
N ASP A 84 -1.99 -15.72 2.44
CA ASP A 84 -1.32 -15.43 3.73
C ASP A 84 -2.35 -14.90 4.74
N ASP A 85 -2.87 -15.82 5.55
CA ASP A 85 -3.86 -15.50 6.59
C ASP A 85 -3.32 -14.51 7.63
N ASN A 86 -2.02 -14.52 7.94
CA ASN A 86 -1.46 -13.61 8.95
C ASN A 86 -1.46 -12.17 8.45
N MET A 87 -1.02 -11.95 7.22
CA MET A 87 -1.02 -10.61 6.62
C MET A 87 -2.44 -10.11 6.37
N ARG A 88 -3.35 -11.00 5.95
CA ARG A 88 -4.79 -10.70 5.81
C ARG A 88 -5.38 -10.22 7.14
N LEU A 89 -5.23 -11.01 8.21
CA LEU A 89 -5.74 -10.68 9.54
C LEU A 89 -5.11 -9.40 10.09
N ALA A 90 -3.80 -9.21 9.90
CA ALA A 90 -3.11 -8.00 10.34
C ALA A 90 -3.55 -6.72 9.60
N LEU A 91 -3.99 -6.83 8.35
CA LEU A 91 -4.58 -5.70 7.63
C LEU A 91 -6.01 -5.44 8.13
N LEU A 92 -6.81 -6.51 8.28
CA LEU A 92 -8.16 -6.43 8.81
C LEU A 92 -8.20 -5.78 10.19
N ASP A 93 -7.34 -6.18 11.12
CA ASP A 93 -7.29 -5.59 12.46
C ASP A 93 -7.11 -4.06 12.44
N LYS A 94 -6.38 -3.55 11.45
CA LYS A 94 -6.10 -2.13 11.31
C LYS A 94 -7.21 -1.36 10.60
N LEU A 95 -8.06 -2.02 9.81
CA LEU A 95 -9.10 -1.37 9.03
C LEU A 95 -10.20 -0.80 9.95
N PRO A 96 -10.57 0.49 9.78
CA PRO A 96 -11.75 1.06 10.41
C PRO A 96 -13.01 0.23 10.13
N ASP A 97 -13.94 0.20 11.09
CA ASP A 97 -15.17 -0.61 10.97
C ASP A 97 -16.04 -0.20 9.78
N ASP A 98 -16.07 1.09 9.44
CA ASP A 98 -16.74 1.62 8.25
C ASP A 98 -16.05 1.16 6.96
N ALA A 99 -14.72 1.12 6.94
CA ALA A 99 -13.97 0.56 5.82
C ALA A 99 -14.26 -0.94 5.65
N LYS A 100 -14.28 -1.72 6.73
CA LYS A 100 -14.66 -3.14 6.71
C LYS A 100 -16.09 -3.34 6.19
N ALA A 101 -17.05 -2.55 6.69
CA ALA A 101 -18.44 -2.61 6.25
C ALA A 101 -18.58 -2.30 4.75
N ASN A 102 -17.84 -1.31 4.24
CA ASN A 102 -17.81 -0.99 2.82
C ASN A 102 -17.23 -2.16 1.99
N LEU A 103 -16.15 -2.78 2.43
CA LEU A 103 -15.55 -3.93 1.74
C LEU A 103 -16.50 -5.14 1.70
N VAL A 104 -17.28 -5.38 2.76
CA VAL A 104 -18.34 -6.40 2.78
C VAL A 104 -19.46 -6.05 1.80
N ALA A 105 -19.91 -4.79 1.77
CA ALA A 105 -20.94 -4.32 0.83
C ALA A 105 -20.50 -4.44 -0.64
N MET A 106 -19.19 -4.31 -0.91
CA MET A 106 -18.59 -4.50 -2.22
C MET A 106 -18.34 -5.98 -2.58
N GLY A 107 -18.58 -6.92 -1.66
CA GLY A 107 -18.35 -8.35 -1.85
C GLY A 107 -16.87 -8.74 -1.87
N ILE A 108 -16.00 -7.88 -1.33
CA ILE A 108 -14.55 -8.12 -1.24
C ILE A 108 -14.21 -8.92 0.03
N LEU A 109 -14.89 -8.63 1.14
CA LEU A 109 -14.77 -9.37 2.39
C LEU A 109 -16.03 -10.20 2.67
N THR A 110 -15.87 -11.35 3.31
CA THR A 110 -17.00 -12.14 3.79
C THR A 110 -17.33 -11.76 5.24
N PRO A 111 -18.62 -11.79 5.66
CA PRO A 111 -19.03 -11.30 6.98
C PRO A 111 -18.47 -12.05 8.21
N ASN A 112 -17.79 -13.20 8.02
CA ASN A 112 -17.52 -14.18 9.09
C ASN A 112 -16.03 -14.51 9.33
N GLU A 113 -15.07 -13.75 8.80
CA GLU A 113 -13.63 -14.05 8.98
C GLU A 113 -13.01 -13.57 10.31
N ASN A 114 -13.81 -13.07 11.26
CA ASN A 114 -13.32 -12.50 12.52
C ASN A 114 -13.58 -13.35 13.78
N ASP A 115 -14.14 -14.56 13.65
CA ASP A 115 -14.45 -15.44 14.78
C ASP A 115 -13.87 -16.85 14.56
N ASP A 116 -12.63 -17.07 14.99
CA ASP A 116 -12.11 -18.36 15.47
C ASP A 116 -11.03 -18.14 16.55
#